data_AF-A0AAD5D6K0-F1
#
_entry.id   AF-A0AAD5D6K0-F1
#
_cell.length_a   1.000
_cell.length_b   1.000
_cell.length_c   1.000
_cell.angle_alpha   90.00
_cell.angle_beta   90.00
_cell.angle_gamma   90.00
#
_symmetry.space_group_name_H-M   'P 1'
#
loop_
_entity.id
_entity.type
_entity.pdbx_description
1 polymer ?
#
loop_
_entity_poly.entity_id
_entity_poly.type
_entity_poly.pdbx_seq_one_letter_code
_entity_poly.pdbx_strand_id
1 'polypeptide(L)'
;MTLTEMCDPLKPTNINDLPSHIILEILTSSGGLSGADLVSLELTSSTFRTSHEMGHQKSTSLVDFAALKLCMSHPIFVCLNLTDQQHLVARCGHNWKRVFRFLQLVEQCSDVVETTSSNAMCKLGVEAFKRIEFPVCVRVTNVSALHNHAAFVAHSGEVFTCGDNLSFCCGHSDTNQPIFKPRRVEALKEFPCKQVATGVNFTVFLTIGGQVYTCGTGGYGQLGHGDTLDRPTPKLVETLVTVGPVVQIAAGPNYALVVTSDGTVYSFGSGTNFCLGHGEQHNELNPRPLQWFRSKGIHVVRVSSGEEHAVALDSNGLVYTWGKGYCGALGHGDEIDKTTPELLTSLDTHLAVQVCASKRKTFVLLDNGCLYGFGWTSFGSLGFPDRGVSEKVLKPSMLYSLNDHHISQVSTGLYHSVVVTNQGILYGFGDNERAQLGHDELRDCLNPIEILVEEGSEVDVC
;
A
#
# COMPACT_ATOMS: atom_id res chain seq x y z
N MET A 1 -16.06 -58.88 31.63
CA MET A 1 -16.56 -57.49 31.58
C MET A 1 -15.33 -56.60 31.51
N THR A 2 -14.93 -56.21 30.28
CA THR A 2 -15.12 -54.86 29.70
C THR A 2 -14.21 -53.83 30.37
N LEU A 3 -13.49 -52.93 29.71
CA LEU A 3 -13.15 -52.62 28.32
C LEU A 3 -12.09 -51.49 28.46
N THR A 4 -11.08 -51.48 27.60
CA THR A 4 -10.33 -50.31 27.08
C THR A 4 -10.23 -49.02 27.93
N GLU A 5 -9.00 -48.64 28.29
CA GLU A 5 -8.55 -47.26 28.13
C GLU A 5 -7.30 -47.26 27.25
N MET A 6 -7.55 -46.99 25.98
CA MET A 6 -6.55 -46.61 24.98
C MET A 6 -6.01 -45.22 25.30
N CYS A 7 -4.72 -45.02 25.06
CA CYS A 7 -4.12 -43.70 24.90
C CYS A 7 -4.99 -42.81 24.00
N ASP A 8 -5.38 -41.66 24.51
CA ASP A 8 -6.08 -40.61 23.76
C ASP A 8 -5.03 -39.83 22.93
N PRO A 9 -5.11 -39.79 21.59
CA PRO A 9 -4.17 -39.05 20.77
C PRO A 9 -4.58 -37.57 20.68
N LEU A 10 -3.66 -36.69 21.12
CA LEU A 10 -3.53 -35.28 20.72
C LEU A 10 -4.83 -34.43 20.74
N LYS A 11 -5.19 -33.92 21.92
CA LYS A 11 -5.92 -32.64 22.02
C LYS A 11 -5.02 -31.53 21.45
N PRO A 12 -5.48 -30.66 20.52
CA PRO A 12 -4.67 -29.52 20.10
C PRO A 12 -4.50 -28.59 21.30
N THR A 13 -3.29 -28.51 21.84
CA THR A 13 -2.92 -27.52 22.85
C THR A 13 -2.98 -26.14 22.20
N ASN A 14 -3.80 -25.25 22.74
CA ASN A 14 -3.83 -23.86 22.28
C ASN A 14 -2.50 -23.20 22.68
N ILE A 15 -1.97 -22.28 21.88
CA ILE A 15 -0.75 -21.53 22.20
C ILE A 15 -0.85 -20.81 23.55
N ASN A 16 -2.08 -20.49 23.97
CA ASN A 16 -2.39 -19.88 25.26
C ASN A 16 -2.16 -20.81 26.47
N ASP A 17 -2.05 -22.13 26.24
CA ASP A 17 -1.80 -23.13 27.29
C ASP A 17 -0.29 -23.43 27.47
N LEU A 18 0.57 -22.84 26.63
CA LEU A 18 2.02 -23.04 26.71
C LEU A 18 2.64 -22.14 27.80
N PRO A 19 3.59 -22.67 28.59
CA PRO A 19 4.42 -21.86 29.48
C PRO A 19 5.16 -20.74 28.73
N SER A 20 5.28 -19.57 29.35
CA SER A 20 5.88 -18.37 28.72
C SER A 20 7.35 -18.54 28.29
N HIS A 21 8.12 -19.42 28.94
CA HIS A 21 9.48 -19.74 28.52
C HIS A 21 9.53 -20.51 27.19
N ILE A 22 8.55 -21.39 26.93
CA ILE A 22 8.42 -22.11 25.66
C ILE A 22 7.97 -21.14 24.55
N ILE A 23 7.04 -20.25 24.86
CA ILE A 23 6.62 -19.19 23.93
C ILE A 23 7.81 -18.30 23.55
N LEU A 24 8.63 -17.90 24.53
CA LEU A 24 9.83 -17.12 24.26
C LEU A 24 10.85 -17.87 23.41
N GLU A 25 11.04 -19.16 23.64
CA GLU A 25 11.94 -19.99 22.83
C GLU A 25 11.44 -20.10 21.38
N ILE A 26 10.13 -20.23 21.17
CA ILE A 26 9.52 -20.19 19.83
C ILE A 26 9.76 -18.82 19.18
N LEU A 27 9.49 -17.72 19.89
CA LEU A 27 9.65 -16.35 19.38
C LEU A 27 11.12 -15.96 19.11
N THR A 28 12.06 -16.60 19.79
CA THR A 28 13.50 -16.32 19.66
C THR A 28 14.26 -17.39 18.88
N SER A 29 13.57 -18.45 18.43
CA SER A 29 14.13 -19.47 17.55
C SER A 29 14.51 -18.87 16.20
N SER A 30 15.61 -19.36 15.61
CA SER A 30 16.30 -18.82 14.43
C SER A 30 15.52 -18.93 13.10
N GLY A 31 14.20 -19.06 13.15
CA GLY A 31 13.31 -19.14 12.00
C GLY A 31 12.32 -17.98 11.92
N GLY A 32 12.76 -16.82 11.42
CA GLY A 32 11.94 -16.01 10.51
C GLY A 32 10.96 -14.97 11.06
N LEU A 33 10.96 -14.62 12.35
CA LEU A 33 10.14 -13.49 12.81
C LEU A 33 10.87 -12.15 12.65
N SER A 34 10.30 -11.25 11.86
CA SER A 34 10.73 -9.85 11.78
C SER A 34 10.20 -9.03 12.95
N GLY A 35 10.79 -7.86 13.19
CA GLY A 35 10.22 -6.89 14.13
C GLY A 35 8.76 -6.52 13.81
N ALA A 36 8.30 -6.65 12.56
CA ALA A 36 6.91 -6.43 12.17
C ALA A 36 6.00 -7.62 12.51
N ASP A 37 6.50 -8.85 12.42
CA ASP A 37 5.76 -10.06 12.82
C ASP A 37 5.53 -10.06 14.33
N LEU A 38 6.55 -9.62 15.09
CA LEU A 38 6.47 -9.40 16.52
C LEU A 38 5.36 -8.41 16.90
N VAL A 39 5.29 -7.25 16.24
CA VAL A 39 4.20 -6.27 16.44
C VAL A 39 2.84 -6.87 16.06
N SER A 40 2.77 -7.62 14.96
CA SER A 40 1.54 -8.26 14.50
C SER A 40 1.02 -9.31 15.50
N LEU A 41 1.91 -10.08 16.12
CA LEU A 41 1.57 -11.05 17.18
C LEU A 41 1.01 -10.34 18.43
N GLU A 42 1.58 -9.20 18.80
CA GLU A 42 1.10 -8.40 19.94
C GLU A 42 -0.28 -7.78 19.71
N LEU A 43 -0.60 -7.40 18.47
CA LEU A 43 -1.90 -6.85 18.09
C LEU A 43 -2.98 -7.95 18.02
N THR A 44 -2.61 -9.13 17.53
CA THR A 44 -3.56 -10.23 17.23
C THR A 44 -3.90 -11.11 18.42
N SER A 45 -3.10 -11.13 19.49
CA SER A 45 -3.40 -11.92 20.69
C SER A 45 -2.99 -11.24 22.01
N SER A 46 -3.90 -11.28 22.99
CA SER A 46 -3.66 -10.77 24.33
C SER A 46 -2.58 -11.53 25.10
N THR A 47 -2.32 -12.78 24.72
CA THR A 47 -1.29 -13.64 25.34
C THR A 47 0.10 -13.00 25.25
N PHE A 48 0.37 -12.31 24.15
CA PHE A 48 1.63 -11.64 23.88
C PHE A 48 1.75 -10.24 24.51
N ARG A 49 0.64 -9.69 25.03
CA ARG A 49 0.57 -8.37 25.69
C ARG A 49 0.85 -8.40 27.20
N THR A 50 1.02 -9.59 27.78
CA THR A 50 1.25 -9.72 29.23
C THR A 50 2.67 -9.29 29.60
N SER A 51 2.80 -8.39 30.58
CA SER A 51 4.07 -7.94 31.12
C SER A 51 4.71 -9.07 31.93
N HIS A 52 5.98 -9.39 31.67
CA HIS A 52 6.70 -10.43 32.38
C HIS A 52 7.98 -9.88 33.04
N GLU A 53 8.17 -10.21 34.31
CA GLU A 53 9.43 -9.99 35.03
C GLU A 53 10.22 -11.31 35.07
N MET A 54 11.40 -11.31 34.46
CA MET A 54 12.45 -12.30 34.71
C MET A 54 13.79 -11.58 34.87
N GLY A 55 14.24 -11.39 36.11
CA GLY A 55 15.49 -10.70 36.44
C GLY A 55 15.37 -9.18 36.60
N HIS A 56 16.46 -8.44 36.33
CA HIS A 56 16.60 -7.01 36.65
C HIS A 56 16.08 -6.02 35.57
N GLN A 57 15.36 -6.47 34.54
CA GLN A 57 14.79 -5.58 33.51
C GLN A 57 13.27 -5.79 33.36
N LYS A 58 12.50 -4.71 33.48
CA LYS A 58 11.05 -4.69 33.20
C LYS A 58 10.84 -4.58 31.69
N SER A 59 10.27 -5.62 31.09
CA SER A 59 9.80 -5.58 29.70
C SER A 59 8.29 -5.32 29.66
N THR A 60 7.83 -4.55 28.67
CA THR A 60 6.42 -4.13 28.60
C THR A 60 5.50 -5.24 28.08
N SER A 61 6.04 -6.21 27.33
CA SER A 61 5.32 -7.38 26.82
C SER A 61 6.26 -8.56 26.50
N LEU A 62 5.70 -9.77 26.35
CA LEU A 62 6.45 -10.97 25.96
C LEU A 62 7.22 -10.81 24.65
N VAL A 63 6.62 -10.09 23.70
CA VAL A 63 7.19 -9.81 22.38
C VAL A 63 8.27 -8.73 22.47
N ASP A 64 8.09 -7.72 23.30
CA ASP A 64 9.11 -6.70 23.58
C ASP A 64 10.37 -7.34 24.20
N PHE A 65 10.18 -8.34 25.08
CA PHE A 65 11.29 -9.13 25.64
C PHE A 65 11.96 -10.06 24.60
N ALA A 66 11.19 -10.67 23.71
CA ALA A 66 11.74 -11.46 22.61
C ALA A 66 12.58 -10.58 21.67
N ALA A 67 12.09 -9.39 21.32
CA ALA A 67 12.82 -8.42 20.51
C ALA A 67 14.12 -7.96 21.18
N LEU A 68 14.08 -7.69 22.50
CA LEU A 68 15.28 -7.39 23.28
C LEU A 68 16.31 -8.53 23.18
N LYS A 69 15.89 -9.79 23.42
CA LYS A 69 16.78 -10.95 23.32
C LYS A 69 17.39 -11.07 21.94
N LEU A 70 16.59 -10.91 20.90
CA LEU A 70 17.02 -11.00 19.51
C LEU A 70 18.02 -9.88 19.16
N CYS A 71 17.80 -8.65 19.64
CA CYS A 71 18.78 -7.56 19.52
C CYS A 71 20.10 -7.90 20.21
N MET A 72 20.04 -8.43 21.44
CA MET A 72 21.24 -8.76 22.23
C MET A 72 22.05 -9.91 21.63
N SER A 73 21.44 -10.73 20.77
CA SER A 73 22.12 -11.76 19.98
C SER A 73 22.46 -11.33 18.55
N HIS A 74 22.05 -10.13 18.12
CA HIS A 74 22.21 -9.68 16.73
C HIS A 74 23.66 -9.27 16.44
N PRO A 75 24.32 -9.78 15.39
CA PRO A 75 25.73 -9.51 15.11
C PRO A 75 26.07 -8.01 15.07
N ILE A 76 25.28 -7.23 14.33
CA ILE A 76 25.45 -5.76 14.22
C ILE A 76 25.36 -5.08 15.59
N PHE A 77 24.37 -5.42 16.41
CA PHE A 77 24.14 -4.75 17.70
C PHE A 77 25.23 -5.08 18.73
N VAL A 78 25.70 -6.33 18.74
CA VAL A 78 26.80 -6.78 19.60
C VAL A 78 28.12 -6.09 19.23
N CYS A 79 28.31 -5.73 17.96
CA CYS A 79 29.49 -5.02 17.50
C CYS A 79 29.51 -3.52 17.85
N LEU A 80 28.37 -2.92 18.24
CA LEU A 80 28.31 -1.52 18.67
C LEU A 80 28.91 -1.34 20.06
N ASN A 81 29.60 -0.21 20.30
CA ASN A 81 30.01 0.16 21.65
C ASN A 81 28.79 0.60 22.49
N LEU A 82 28.96 0.67 23.81
CA LEU A 82 27.86 0.94 24.75
C LEU A 82 27.15 2.28 24.48
N THR A 83 27.90 3.31 24.07
CA THR A 83 27.35 4.63 23.75
C THR A 83 26.46 4.56 22.51
N ASP A 84 26.92 3.85 21.47
CA ASP A 84 26.16 3.68 20.22
C ASP A 84 24.93 2.79 20.41
N GLN A 85 25.02 1.76 21.24
CA GLN A 85 23.86 0.96 21.65
C GLN A 85 22.81 1.82 22.35
N GLN A 86 23.23 2.68 23.29
CA GLN A 86 22.32 3.59 24.00
C GLN A 86 21.69 4.61 23.05
N HIS A 87 22.47 5.18 22.12
CA HIS A 87 21.95 6.10 21.10
C HIS A 87 20.95 5.43 20.17
N LEU A 88 21.23 4.21 19.70
CA LEU A 88 20.32 3.45 18.86
C LEU A 88 18.99 3.17 19.59
N VAL A 89 19.07 2.69 20.83
CA VAL A 89 17.88 2.43 21.65
C VAL A 89 17.08 3.72 21.89
N ALA A 90 17.75 4.85 22.15
CA ALA A 90 17.10 6.15 22.32
C ALA A 90 16.40 6.62 21.02
N ARG A 91 17.06 6.48 19.86
CA ARG A 91 16.46 6.78 18.54
C ARG A 91 15.23 5.92 18.26
N CYS A 92 15.26 4.67 18.69
CA CYS A 92 14.13 3.76 18.59
C CYS A 92 13.04 4.00 19.67
N GLY A 93 13.15 5.06 20.48
CA GLY A 93 12.19 5.40 21.52
C GLY A 93 12.11 4.36 22.64
N HIS A 94 13.23 3.71 22.95
CA HIS A 94 13.34 2.62 23.92
C HIS A 94 12.45 1.40 23.61
N ASN A 95 12.06 1.23 22.34
CA ASN A 95 11.25 0.10 21.89
C ASN A 95 12.13 -0.95 21.20
N TRP A 96 12.26 -2.12 21.80
CA TRP A 96 13.18 -3.16 21.32
C TRP A 96 12.74 -3.79 20.00
N LYS A 97 11.44 -3.77 19.68
CA LYS A 97 10.93 -4.22 18.37
C LYS A 97 11.42 -3.31 17.25
N ARG A 98 11.51 -2.00 17.50
CA ARG A 98 12.06 -1.02 16.57
C ARG A 98 13.57 -1.17 16.39
N VAL A 99 14.29 -1.39 17.50
CA VAL A 99 15.74 -1.68 17.45
C VAL A 99 16.00 -2.94 16.63
N PHE A 100 15.27 -4.02 16.89
CA PHE A 100 15.44 -5.29 16.18
C PHE A 100 15.18 -5.14 14.69
N ARG A 101 14.09 -4.46 14.32
CA ARG A 101 13.76 -4.19 12.92
C ARG A 101 14.81 -3.33 12.23
N PHE A 102 15.33 -2.30 12.89
CA PHE A 102 16.41 -1.48 12.35
C PHE A 102 17.63 -2.35 12.02
N LEU A 103 18.02 -3.24 12.93
CA LEU A 103 19.15 -4.15 12.71
C LEU A 103 18.94 -5.10 11.53
N GLN A 104 17.73 -5.64 11.38
CA GLN A 104 17.36 -6.48 10.22
C GLN A 104 17.41 -5.71 8.89
N LEU A 105 17.02 -4.43 8.89
CA LEU A 105 17.12 -3.58 7.71
C LEU A 105 18.59 -3.27 7.35
N VAL A 106 19.42 -2.97 8.33
CA VAL A 106 20.86 -2.75 8.10
C VAL A 106 21.53 -4.01 7.56
N GLU A 107 21.18 -5.19 8.05
CA GLU A 107 21.67 -6.47 7.53
C GLU A 107 21.31 -6.66 6.05
N GLN A 108 20.03 -6.45 5.69
CA GLN A 108 19.55 -6.51 4.31
C GLN A 108 20.21 -5.48 3.37
N CYS A 109 20.63 -4.33 3.91
CA CYS A 109 21.38 -3.31 3.16
C CYS A 109 22.89 -3.60 3.09
N SER A 110 23.45 -4.34 4.05
CA SER A 110 24.90 -4.59 4.16
C SER A 110 25.41 -5.67 3.20
N ASP A 111 24.56 -6.61 2.77
CA ASP A 111 24.88 -7.59 1.72
C ASP A 111 25.13 -6.93 0.33
N VAL A 112 24.94 -5.61 0.22
CA VAL A 112 25.17 -4.81 -1.00
C VAL A 112 26.55 -4.14 -1.01
N VAL A 113 27.37 -4.26 0.05
CA VAL A 113 28.67 -3.56 0.13
C VAL A 113 29.81 -4.49 0.58
N GLU A 114 30.34 -5.30 -0.33
CA GLU A 114 31.75 -5.69 -0.25
C GLU A 114 32.60 -4.48 -0.68
N THR A 115 32.96 -3.60 0.26
CA THR A 115 34.09 -2.70 0.06
C THR A 115 35.23 -3.10 0.97
N THR A 116 36.31 -3.54 0.33
CA THR A 116 37.64 -3.72 0.92
C THR A 116 38.21 -2.38 1.36
N SER A 117 37.92 -1.95 2.59
CA SER A 117 38.86 -1.21 3.45
C SER A 117 38.19 -0.78 4.76
N SER A 118 38.92 -1.03 5.83
CA SER A 118 38.61 -0.69 7.20
C SER A 118 38.48 0.83 7.45
N ASN A 119 37.55 1.17 8.34
CA ASN A 119 37.37 2.47 8.99
C ASN A 119 36.89 3.64 8.12
N ALA A 120 35.60 3.62 7.77
CA ALA A 120 34.83 4.84 7.56
C ALA A 120 33.67 4.88 8.56
N MET A 121 33.81 5.76 9.55
CA MET A 121 32.79 6.13 10.52
C MET A 121 31.57 6.66 9.77
N CYS A 122 30.46 5.89 9.75
CA CYS A 122 29.19 6.31 9.18
C CYS A 122 28.69 7.57 9.90
N LYS A 123 28.95 8.74 9.31
CA LYS A 123 28.10 9.90 9.54
C LYS A 123 26.73 9.53 8.96
N LEU A 124 25.78 9.22 9.84
CA LEU A 124 24.36 9.13 9.53
C LEU A 124 23.90 10.49 9.00
N GLY A 125 24.03 10.66 7.68
CA GLY A 125 23.42 11.75 6.95
C GLY A 125 21.91 11.50 6.81
N VAL A 126 21.17 12.60 6.79
CA VAL A 126 19.79 12.75 6.34
C VAL A 126 19.46 11.66 5.30
N GLU A 127 18.47 10.79 5.56
CA GLU A 127 17.95 9.91 4.51
C GLU A 127 17.11 10.76 3.54
N ALA A 128 17.80 11.60 2.77
CA ALA A 128 17.21 12.43 1.76
C ALA A 128 16.64 11.54 0.65
N PHE A 129 15.44 11.89 0.15
CA PHE A 129 14.86 11.23 -1.01
C PHE A 129 15.87 11.17 -2.15
N LYS A 130 16.22 9.94 -2.55
CA LYS A 130 17.12 9.74 -3.69
C LYS A 130 16.32 9.82 -4.99
N ARG A 131 16.80 10.65 -5.92
CA ARG A 131 16.27 10.68 -7.29
C ARG A 131 16.35 9.29 -7.93
N ILE A 132 15.24 8.82 -8.49
CA ILE A 132 15.20 7.56 -9.24
C ILE A 132 15.99 7.73 -10.54
N GLU A 133 17.00 6.88 -10.74
CA GLU A 133 17.81 6.84 -11.95
C GLU A 133 17.16 5.94 -13.00
N PHE A 134 16.76 6.53 -14.13
CA PHE A 134 16.29 5.79 -15.30
C PHE A 134 17.45 5.49 -16.25
N PRO A 135 17.38 4.42 -17.06
CA PRO A 135 18.43 4.05 -18.01
C PRO A 135 18.67 5.09 -19.11
N VAL A 136 17.69 5.97 -19.34
CA VAL A 136 17.76 7.11 -20.24
C VAL A 136 17.10 8.32 -19.57
N CYS A 137 17.41 9.54 -20.04
CA CYS A 137 16.71 10.73 -19.56
C CYS A 137 15.23 10.62 -19.94
N VAL A 138 14.35 10.48 -18.94
CA VAL A 138 12.91 10.38 -19.14
C VAL A 138 12.18 11.43 -18.31
N ARG A 139 11.17 12.04 -18.92
CA ARG A 139 10.18 12.84 -18.22
C ARG A 139 8.99 11.96 -17.88
N VAL A 140 8.84 11.59 -16.62
CA VAL A 140 7.74 10.75 -16.15
C VAL A 140 6.44 11.58 -16.08
N THR A 141 5.35 11.05 -16.61
CA THR A 141 4.02 11.69 -16.64
C THR A 141 2.96 10.93 -15.85
N ASN A 142 3.16 9.64 -15.58
CA ASN A 142 2.27 8.87 -14.71
C ASN A 142 3.08 7.86 -13.89
N VAL A 143 2.70 7.69 -12.63
CA VAL A 143 3.30 6.74 -11.70
C VAL A 143 2.20 5.97 -10.99
N SER A 144 2.39 4.68 -10.83
CA SER A 144 1.61 3.85 -9.90
C SER A 144 2.57 3.01 -9.09
N ALA A 145 2.37 2.97 -7.78
CA ALA A 145 3.15 2.14 -6.87
C ALA A 145 2.22 1.55 -5.81
N LEU A 146 2.28 0.23 -5.64
CA LEU A 146 1.51 -0.47 -4.62
C LEU A 146 2.31 -1.69 -4.16
N HIS A 147 2.29 -1.95 -2.85
CA HIS A 147 3.07 -3.01 -2.20
C HIS A 147 4.56 -2.89 -2.54
N ASN A 148 5.08 -3.81 -3.36
CA ASN A 148 6.52 -3.99 -3.58
C ASN A 148 6.96 -3.70 -5.02
N HIS A 149 6.11 -3.14 -5.88
CA HIS A 149 6.51 -2.74 -7.24
C HIS A 149 5.92 -1.39 -7.65
N ALA A 150 6.60 -0.77 -8.61
CA ALA A 150 6.23 0.53 -9.18
C ALA A 150 6.29 0.46 -10.71
N ALA A 151 5.40 1.21 -11.34
CA ALA A 151 5.30 1.40 -12.77
C ALA A 151 5.29 2.88 -13.11
N PHE A 152 5.97 3.24 -14.19
CA PHE A 152 6.17 4.61 -14.65
C PHE A 152 5.84 4.70 -16.14
N VAL A 153 5.17 5.77 -16.54
CA VAL A 153 4.95 6.14 -17.94
C VAL A 153 5.74 7.41 -18.22
N ALA A 154 6.60 7.37 -19.23
CA ALA A 154 7.30 8.54 -19.73
C ALA A 154 6.40 9.38 -20.66
N HIS A 155 6.75 10.64 -20.89
CA HIS A 155 6.05 11.52 -21.84
C HIS A 155 6.04 10.95 -23.27
N SER A 156 7.03 10.14 -23.65
CA SER A 156 7.08 9.39 -24.91
C SER A 156 6.01 8.28 -25.01
N GLY A 157 5.41 7.89 -23.89
CA GLY A 157 4.54 6.74 -23.74
C GLY A 157 5.29 5.45 -23.39
N GLU A 158 6.62 5.47 -23.27
CA GLU A 158 7.38 4.31 -22.82
C GLU A 158 7.07 3.95 -21.36
N VAL A 159 7.00 2.65 -21.08
CA VAL A 159 6.70 2.11 -19.76
C VAL A 159 7.94 1.53 -19.12
N PHE A 160 8.18 1.89 -17.86
CA PHE A 160 9.24 1.32 -17.03
C PHE A 160 8.64 0.73 -15.76
N THR A 161 9.17 -0.39 -15.28
CA THR A 161 8.74 -1.03 -14.03
C THR A 161 9.96 -1.42 -13.19
N CYS A 162 9.79 -1.44 -11.88
CA CYS A 162 10.79 -1.92 -10.93
C CYS A 162 10.14 -2.42 -9.64
N GLY A 163 10.94 -3.09 -8.80
CA GLY A 163 10.50 -3.73 -7.56
C GLY A 163 10.42 -5.24 -7.68
N ASP A 164 9.57 -5.86 -6.87
CA ASP A 164 9.32 -7.30 -6.92
C ASP A 164 8.80 -7.74 -8.30
N ASN A 165 9.31 -8.86 -8.80
CA ASN A 165 8.84 -9.48 -10.06
C ASN A 165 8.65 -11.00 -9.93
N LEU A 166 8.61 -11.55 -8.71
CA LEU A 166 8.35 -12.98 -8.49
C LEU A 166 7.00 -13.41 -9.06
N SER A 167 6.04 -12.48 -9.11
CA SER A 167 4.69 -12.68 -9.65
C SER A 167 4.52 -12.22 -11.11
N PHE A 168 5.60 -11.88 -11.81
CA PHE A 168 5.56 -11.23 -13.14
C PHE A 168 4.87 -9.85 -13.19
N CYS A 169 4.64 -9.22 -12.04
CA CYS A 169 3.92 -7.95 -11.96
C CYS A 169 4.66 -6.78 -12.63
N CYS A 170 5.98 -6.86 -12.83
CA CYS A 170 6.73 -5.89 -13.61
C CYS A 170 6.64 -6.15 -15.13
N GLY A 171 6.09 -7.27 -15.58
CA GLY A 171 5.81 -7.53 -17.00
C GLY A 171 7.03 -7.89 -17.84
N HIS A 172 8.10 -8.34 -17.19
CA HIS A 172 9.26 -8.91 -17.84
C HIS A 172 9.24 -10.41 -17.63
N SER A 173 9.46 -11.16 -18.71
CA SER A 173 9.32 -12.61 -18.75
C SER A 173 10.22 -13.40 -17.78
N ASP A 174 11.19 -12.74 -17.16
CA ASP A 174 12.13 -13.31 -16.19
C ASP A 174 11.57 -13.31 -14.76
N THR A 175 11.62 -14.46 -14.07
CA THR A 175 10.97 -14.66 -12.76
C THR A 175 11.85 -14.50 -11.54
N ASN A 176 13.16 -14.27 -11.68
CA ASN A 176 14.07 -14.76 -10.64
C ASN A 176 14.79 -13.72 -9.78
N GLN A 177 14.52 -12.42 -9.91
CA GLN A 177 15.03 -11.41 -8.97
C GLN A 177 14.16 -10.14 -8.97
N PRO A 178 14.15 -9.39 -7.85
CA PRO A 178 13.67 -8.01 -7.85
C PRO A 178 14.45 -7.14 -8.84
N ILE A 179 13.74 -6.17 -9.43
CA ILE A 179 14.29 -5.20 -10.38
C ILE A 179 14.59 -3.92 -9.60
N PHE A 180 15.87 -3.65 -9.32
CA PHE A 180 16.26 -2.54 -8.44
C PHE A 180 16.23 -1.15 -9.10
N LYS A 181 16.26 -1.07 -10.44
CA LYS A 181 16.18 0.19 -11.20
C LYS A 181 15.08 0.08 -12.27
N PRO A 182 14.34 1.16 -12.57
CA PRO A 182 13.32 1.14 -13.63
C PRO A 182 13.83 0.52 -14.92
N ARG A 183 13.19 -0.57 -15.34
CA ARG A 183 13.52 -1.31 -16.57
C ARG A 183 12.39 -1.12 -17.57
N ARG A 184 12.73 -0.86 -18.83
CA ARG A 184 11.72 -0.69 -19.88
C ARG A 184 10.98 -2.00 -20.15
N VAL A 185 9.66 -1.95 -20.26
CA VAL A 185 8.81 -3.11 -20.57
C VAL A 185 8.79 -3.32 -22.08
N GLU A 186 9.72 -4.13 -22.60
CA GLU A 186 9.92 -4.32 -24.05
C GLU A 186 8.68 -4.82 -24.79
N ALA A 187 7.82 -5.60 -24.13
CA ALA A 187 6.55 -6.08 -24.71
C ALA A 187 5.57 -4.94 -25.08
N LEU A 188 5.74 -3.74 -24.49
CA LEU A 188 4.92 -2.55 -24.74
C LEU A 188 5.63 -1.50 -25.60
N LYS A 189 6.81 -1.80 -26.16
CA LYS A 189 7.61 -0.81 -26.93
C LYS A 189 6.84 -0.17 -28.08
N GLU A 190 6.01 -0.95 -28.78
CA GLU A 190 5.20 -0.49 -29.92
C GLU A 190 3.79 0.00 -29.50
N PHE A 191 3.52 0.04 -28.18
CA PHE A 191 2.20 0.35 -27.61
C PHE A 191 2.33 1.46 -26.55
N PRO A 192 2.50 2.73 -26.98
CA PRO A 192 2.72 3.84 -26.06
C PRO A 192 1.55 3.99 -25.07
N CYS A 193 1.89 4.13 -23.80
CA CYS A 193 0.96 4.19 -22.68
C CYS A 193 0.75 5.61 -22.17
N LYS A 194 -0.41 5.83 -21.54
CA LYS A 194 -0.74 7.10 -20.85
C LYS A 194 -0.97 6.91 -19.35
N GLN A 195 -1.30 5.69 -18.92
CA GLN A 195 -1.58 5.38 -17.53
C GLN A 195 -1.15 3.95 -17.19
N VAL A 196 -0.69 3.76 -15.95
CA VAL A 196 -0.46 2.45 -15.32
C VAL A 196 -1.22 2.37 -14.00
N ALA A 197 -1.63 1.16 -13.62
CA ALA A 197 -2.20 0.88 -12.30
C ALA A 197 -1.63 -0.45 -11.77
N THR A 198 -1.02 -0.39 -10.60
CA THR A 198 -0.35 -1.53 -9.93
C THR A 198 -1.27 -2.12 -8.87
N GLY A 199 -1.59 -3.41 -8.99
CA GLY A 199 -2.22 -4.19 -7.94
C GLY A 199 -1.18 -4.74 -6.95
N VAL A 200 -1.49 -5.83 -6.22
CA VAL A 200 -0.48 -6.47 -5.36
C VAL A 200 0.55 -7.22 -6.21
N ASN A 201 0.07 -8.12 -7.07
CA ASN A 201 0.87 -9.06 -7.86
C ASN A 201 0.60 -8.95 -9.37
N PHE A 202 0.05 -7.83 -9.83
CA PHE A 202 -0.24 -7.61 -11.25
C PHE A 202 -0.22 -6.13 -11.60
N THR A 203 -0.05 -5.83 -12.89
CA THR A 203 -0.09 -4.45 -13.41
C THR A 203 -1.05 -4.35 -14.59
N VAL A 204 -1.78 -3.25 -14.64
CA VAL A 204 -2.65 -2.84 -15.75
C VAL A 204 -2.01 -1.66 -16.47
N PHE A 205 -1.92 -1.73 -17.79
CA PHE A 205 -1.35 -0.70 -18.65
C PHE A 205 -2.43 -0.19 -19.61
N LEU A 206 -2.56 1.13 -19.72
CA LEU A 206 -3.50 1.77 -20.62
C LEU A 206 -2.75 2.52 -21.72
N THR A 207 -2.94 2.09 -22.96
CA THR A 207 -2.35 2.74 -24.14
C THR A 207 -2.98 4.10 -24.41
N ILE A 208 -2.27 4.97 -25.13
CA ILE A 208 -2.82 6.25 -25.63
C ILE A 208 -4.08 6.00 -26.47
N GLY A 209 -4.07 4.93 -27.27
CA GLY A 209 -5.21 4.49 -28.10
C GLY A 209 -6.37 3.85 -27.34
N GLY A 210 -6.29 3.74 -26.00
CA GLY A 210 -7.37 3.20 -25.17
C GLY A 210 -7.44 1.68 -25.12
N GLN A 211 -6.37 0.98 -25.43
CA GLN A 211 -6.25 -0.47 -25.24
C GLN A 211 -5.69 -0.78 -23.85
N VAL A 212 -6.12 -1.90 -23.26
CA VAL A 212 -5.69 -2.33 -21.93
C VAL A 212 -4.86 -3.60 -22.04
N TYR A 213 -3.67 -3.56 -21.45
CA TYR A 213 -2.79 -4.72 -21.31
C TYR A 213 -2.63 -5.06 -19.83
N THR A 214 -2.44 -6.33 -19.52
CA THR A 214 -2.24 -6.82 -18.15
C THR A 214 -1.13 -7.85 -18.08
N CYS A 215 -0.36 -7.83 -16.99
CA CYS A 215 0.64 -8.86 -16.66
C CYS A 215 0.64 -9.16 -15.16
N GLY A 216 1.22 -10.29 -14.78
CA GLY A 216 1.33 -10.70 -13.38
C GLY A 216 0.58 -11.99 -13.05
N THR A 217 0.17 -12.13 -11.80
CA THR A 217 -0.63 -13.26 -11.32
C THR A 217 -2.07 -13.19 -11.83
N GLY A 218 -2.58 -14.32 -12.32
CA GLY A 218 -3.95 -14.46 -12.85
C GLY A 218 -4.93 -15.22 -11.97
N GLY A 219 -4.52 -15.73 -10.81
CA GLY A 219 -5.27 -16.70 -10.01
C GLY A 219 -6.72 -16.36 -9.64
N TYR A 220 -7.12 -15.08 -9.63
CA TYR A 220 -8.48 -14.62 -9.36
C TYR A 220 -9.20 -14.04 -10.59
N GLY A 221 -8.57 -14.09 -11.77
CA GLY A 221 -9.08 -13.46 -12.99
C GLY A 221 -8.73 -11.96 -13.11
N GLN A 222 -7.84 -11.43 -12.27
CA GLN A 222 -7.48 -10.00 -12.23
C GLN A 222 -6.78 -9.48 -13.49
N LEU A 223 -6.46 -10.37 -14.43
CA LEU A 223 -5.91 -10.04 -15.74
C LEU A 223 -6.99 -9.97 -16.84
N GLY A 224 -8.22 -10.41 -16.57
CA GLY A 224 -9.35 -10.21 -17.49
C GLY A 224 -9.30 -11.02 -18.79
N HIS A 225 -8.51 -12.10 -18.85
CA HIS A 225 -8.31 -12.90 -20.07
C HIS A 225 -9.26 -14.11 -20.20
N GLY A 226 -10.25 -14.24 -19.32
CA GLY A 226 -11.18 -15.37 -19.31
C GLY A 226 -10.60 -16.67 -18.75
N ASP A 227 -9.41 -16.61 -18.15
CA ASP A 227 -8.74 -17.71 -17.46
C ASP A 227 -8.04 -17.22 -16.19
N THR A 228 -7.42 -18.14 -15.45
CA THR A 228 -6.68 -17.85 -14.21
C THR A 228 -5.18 -17.98 -14.38
N LEU A 229 -4.67 -17.85 -15.60
CA LEU A 229 -3.26 -18.08 -15.92
C LEU A 229 -2.45 -16.80 -15.72
N ASP A 230 -1.26 -16.96 -15.15
CA ASP A 230 -0.29 -15.88 -15.04
C ASP A 230 0.18 -15.41 -16.43
N ARG A 231 0.59 -14.15 -16.50
CA ARG A 231 1.07 -13.50 -17.72
C ARG A 231 2.46 -12.91 -17.46
N PRO A 232 3.52 -13.57 -17.93
CA PRO A 232 4.90 -13.11 -17.77
C PRO A 232 5.19 -11.75 -18.42
N THR A 233 4.42 -11.41 -19.45
CA THR A 233 4.51 -10.16 -20.17
C THR A 233 3.11 -9.57 -20.38
N PRO A 234 3.00 -8.25 -20.56
CA PRO A 234 1.73 -7.58 -20.87
C PRO A 234 1.02 -8.22 -22.06
N LYS A 235 -0.22 -8.66 -21.82
CA LYS A 235 -1.12 -9.24 -22.83
C LYS A 235 -2.34 -8.35 -22.98
N LEU A 236 -2.78 -8.15 -24.22
CA LEU A 236 -3.99 -7.40 -24.55
C LEU A 236 -5.24 -8.08 -23.95
N VAL A 237 -6.10 -7.29 -23.32
CA VAL A 237 -7.42 -7.73 -22.85
C VAL A 237 -8.43 -7.61 -24.00
N GLU A 238 -8.51 -8.65 -24.82
CA GLU A 238 -9.29 -8.67 -26.08
C GLU A 238 -10.77 -8.26 -25.91
N THR A 239 -11.39 -8.67 -24.80
CA THR A 239 -12.80 -8.36 -24.51
C THR A 239 -13.05 -6.86 -24.37
N LEU A 240 -12.06 -6.07 -23.91
CA LEU A 240 -12.19 -4.62 -23.80
C LEU A 240 -12.07 -3.90 -25.15
N VAL A 241 -11.41 -4.50 -26.15
CA VAL A 241 -11.31 -3.91 -27.49
C VAL A 241 -12.69 -3.79 -28.14
N THR A 242 -13.59 -4.73 -27.83
CA THR A 242 -14.93 -4.80 -28.43
C THR A 242 -15.93 -3.79 -27.85
N VAL A 243 -15.65 -3.21 -26.68
CA VAL A 243 -16.59 -2.31 -25.98
C VAL A 243 -16.27 -0.83 -26.16
N GLY A 244 -15.13 -0.50 -26.76
CA GLY A 244 -14.71 0.87 -27.08
C GLY A 244 -13.48 1.34 -26.31
N PRO A 245 -12.95 2.55 -26.62
CA PRO A 245 -11.70 3.04 -26.04
C PRO A 245 -11.80 3.23 -24.53
N VAL A 246 -10.81 2.74 -23.81
CA VAL A 246 -10.64 2.95 -22.38
C VAL A 246 -10.00 4.32 -22.10
N VAL A 247 -10.53 5.02 -21.11
CA VAL A 247 -10.06 6.36 -20.71
C VAL A 247 -9.39 6.36 -19.34
N GLN A 248 -9.74 5.42 -18.46
CA GLN A 248 -9.18 5.36 -17.11
C GLN A 248 -9.12 3.92 -16.58
N ILE A 249 -8.08 3.61 -15.81
CA ILE A 249 -7.88 2.32 -15.13
C ILE A 249 -7.57 2.49 -13.64
N ALA A 250 -7.96 1.51 -12.83
CA ALA A 250 -7.53 1.35 -11.45
C ALA A 250 -7.31 -0.14 -11.10
N ALA A 251 -6.42 -0.40 -10.16
CA ALA A 251 -6.11 -1.75 -9.69
C ALA A 251 -6.18 -1.79 -8.16
N GLY A 252 -7.00 -2.69 -7.62
CA GLY A 252 -6.97 -3.08 -6.21
C GLY A 252 -6.02 -4.27 -6.00
N PRO A 253 -6.11 -4.97 -4.86
CA PRO A 253 -5.19 -6.08 -4.56
C PRO A 253 -5.21 -7.19 -5.61
N ASN A 254 -6.41 -7.64 -5.96
CA ASN A 254 -6.67 -8.78 -6.85
C ASN A 254 -7.86 -8.50 -7.78
N TYR A 255 -8.15 -7.23 -8.08
CA TYR A 255 -9.22 -6.84 -9.00
C TYR A 255 -8.85 -5.56 -9.73
N ALA A 256 -9.43 -5.34 -10.89
CA ALA A 256 -9.24 -4.14 -11.69
C ALA A 256 -10.58 -3.50 -12.02
N LEU A 257 -10.54 -2.17 -12.17
CA LEU A 257 -11.65 -1.35 -12.64
C LEU A 257 -11.20 -0.59 -13.88
N VAL A 258 -12.09 -0.49 -14.86
CA VAL A 258 -11.79 0.13 -16.15
C VAL A 258 -12.97 0.99 -16.57
N VAL A 259 -12.70 2.22 -17.03
CA VAL A 259 -13.71 3.16 -17.50
C VAL A 259 -13.51 3.38 -19.00
N THR A 260 -14.56 3.14 -19.76
CA THR A 260 -14.59 3.40 -21.20
C THR A 260 -15.00 4.84 -21.50
N SER A 261 -14.74 5.33 -22.72
CA SER A 261 -15.04 6.71 -23.13
C SER A 261 -16.52 7.09 -23.03
N ASP A 262 -17.43 6.11 -23.10
CA ASP A 262 -18.86 6.30 -22.88
C ASP A 262 -19.26 6.29 -21.39
N GLY A 263 -18.27 6.22 -20.49
CA GLY A 263 -18.40 6.20 -19.03
C GLY A 263 -18.88 4.88 -18.45
N THR A 264 -18.96 3.81 -19.23
CA THR A 264 -19.25 2.48 -18.71
C THR A 264 -18.05 1.96 -17.90
N VAL A 265 -18.33 1.56 -16.66
CA VAL A 265 -17.35 0.91 -15.77
C VAL A 265 -17.40 -0.59 -15.96
N TYR A 266 -16.24 -1.21 -16.16
CA TYR A 266 -16.03 -2.65 -16.16
C TYR A 266 -15.19 -3.04 -14.95
N SER A 267 -15.48 -4.20 -14.36
CA SER A 267 -14.67 -4.78 -13.29
C SER A 267 -14.38 -6.25 -13.56
N PHE A 268 -13.21 -6.70 -13.11
CA PHE A 268 -12.78 -8.10 -13.19
C PHE A 268 -11.77 -8.44 -12.09
N GLY A 269 -11.58 -9.73 -11.84
CA GLY A 269 -10.75 -10.26 -10.76
C GLY A 269 -11.58 -10.78 -9.59
N SER A 270 -11.06 -10.63 -8.38
CA SER A 270 -11.66 -11.17 -7.17
C SER A 270 -12.97 -10.47 -6.81
N GLY A 271 -14.03 -11.25 -6.61
CA GLY A 271 -15.33 -10.77 -6.11
C GLY A 271 -15.35 -10.51 -4.59
N THR A 272 -14.27 -10.84 -3.88
CA THR A 272 -14.15 -10.66 -2.43
C THR A 272 -14.48 -9.22 -2.04
N ASN A 273 -15.13 -9.05 -0.89
CA ASN A 273 -15.52 -7.74 -0.34
C ASN A 273 -16.49 -6.93 -1.22
N PHE A 274 -17.08 -7.54 -2.25
CA PHE A 274 -17.97 -6.88 -3.21
C PHE A 274 -17.31 -5.76 -4.02
N CYS A 275 -15.97 -5.74 -4.13
CA CYS A 275 -15.24 -4.67 -4.82
C CYS A 275 -15.57 -4.57 -6.32
N LEU A 276 -16.12 -5.63 -6.92
CA LEU A 276 -16.60 -5.61 -8.32
C LEU A 276 -17.97 -4.89 -8.48
N GLY A 277 -18.71 -4.65 -7.39
CA GLY A 277 -19.94 -3.84 -7.44
C GLY A 277 -21.13 -4.49 -8.16
N HIS A 278 -21.11 -5.81 -8.36
CA HIS A 278 -22.18 -6.56 -9.03
C HIS A 278 -23.29 -7.06 -8.10
N GLY A 279 -23.24 -6.74 -6.80
CA GLY A 279 -24.17 -7.26 -5.79
C GLY A 279 -23.81 -8.65 -5.24
N GLU A 280 -22.73 -9.24 -5.73
CA GLU A 280 -22.27 -10.60 -5.41
C GLU A 280 -20.75 -10.66 -5.21
N GLN A 281 -20.25 -11.77 -4.68
CA GLN A 281 -18.81 -12.01 -4.44
C GLN A 281 -18.18 -13.03 -5.41
N HIS A 282 -18.77 -13.18 -6.59
CA HIS A 282 -18.22 -14.05 -7.63
C HIS A 282 -16.98 -13.41 -8.29
N ASN A 283 -15.96 -14.22 -8.57
CA ASN A 283 -14.81 -13.75 -9.33
C ASN A 283 -15.19 -13.59 -10.81
N GLU A 284 -14.73 -12.51 -11.43
CA GLU A 284 -15.00 -12.25 -12.85
C GLU A 284 -13.71 -12.43 -13.65
N LEU A 285 -13.64 -13.50 -14.44
CA LEU A 285 -12.46 -13.81 -15.26
C LEU A 285 -12.36 -12.92 -16.51
N ASN A 286 -13.48 -12.34 -16.92
CA ASN A 286 -13.56 -11.36 -18.00
C ASN A 286 -14.10 -10.04 -17.44
N PRO A 287 -13.70 -8.89 -18.01
CA PRO A 287 -14.32 -7.59 -17.74
C PRO A 287 -15.85 -7.66 -17.88
N ARG A 288 -16.56 -7.46 -16.76
CA ARG A 288 -18.02 -7.40 -16.71
C ARG A 288 -18.49 -5.96 -16.48
N PRO A 289 -19.43 -5.44 -17.27
CA PRO A 289 -19.93 -4.08 -17.07
C PRO A 289 -20.75 -3.96 -15.79
N LEU A 290 -20.51 -2.92 -15.00
CA LEU A 290 -21.36 -2.54 -13.86
C LEU A 290 -22.66 -1.92 -14.38
N GLN A 291 -23.68 -2.77 -14.52
CA GLN A 291 -24.99 -2.35 -15.01
C GLN A 291 -25.67 -1.29 -14.12
N TRP A 292 -25.28 -1.18 -12.84
CA TRP A 292 -25.83 -0.21 -11.92
C TRP A 292 -25.69 1.23 -12.44
N PHE A 293 -24.48 1.65 -12.84
CA PHE A 293 -24.24 2.99 -13.39
C PHE A 293 -24.98 3.19 -14.72
N ARG A 294 -24.89 2.20 -15.61
CA ARG A 294 -25.51 2.23 -16.94
C ARG A 294 -27.03 2.39 -16.87
N SER A 295 -27.68 1.64 -15.98
CA SER A 295 -29.14 1.68 -15.78
C SER A 295 -29.63 3.03 -15.26
N LYS A 296 -28.74 3.80 -14.62
CA LYS A 296 -29.02 5.14 -14.08
C LYS A 296 -28.55 6.27 -15.00
N GLY A 297 -27.93 5.96 -16.14
CA GLY A 297 -27.37 6.96 -17.05
C GLY A 297 -26.21 7.76 -16.45
N ILE A 298 -25.47 7.18 -15.51
CA ILE A 298 -24.33 7.84 -14.85
C ILE A 298 -23.08 7.66 -15.71
N HIS A 299 -22.45 8.77 -16.08
CA HIS A 299 -21.23 8.80 -16.89
C HIS A 299 -20.00 8.90 -15.97
N VAL A 300 -19.36 7.76 -15.68
CA VAL A 300 -18.18 7.71 -14.81
C VAL A 300 -16.94 8.21 -15.56
N VAL A 301 -16.11 9.00 -14.89
CA VAL A 301 -14.88 9.59 -15.46
C VAL A 301 -13.60 9.13 -14.77
N ARG A 302 -13.68 8.75 -13.48
CA ARG A 302 -12.54 8.17 -12.75
C ARG A 302 -13.00 7.08 -11.79
N VAL A 303 -12.13 6.11 -11.55
CA VAL A 303 -12.27 5.15 -10.45
C VAL A 303 -10.97 5.05 -9.66
N SER A 304 -11.09 4.66 -8.40
CA SER A 304 -9.96 4.32 -7.52
C SER A 304 -10.31 3.07 -6.72
N SER A 305 -9.28 2.29 -6.36
CA SER A 305 -9.44 0.99 -5.72
C SER A 305 -8.75 0.97 -4.36
N GLY A 306 -9.50 0.67 -3.30
CA GLY A 306 -8.98 0.30 -1.99
C GLY A 306 -8.71 -1.21 -1.88
N GLU A 307 -8.24 -1.67 -0.72
CA GLU A 307 -8.04 -3.10 -0.46
C GLU A 307 -9.38 -3.84 -0.39
N GLU A 308 -10.39 -3.20 0.19
CA GLU A 308 -11.68 -3.82 0.51
C GLU A 308 -12.88 -3.03 -0.04
N HIS A 309 -12.64 -1.95 -0.78
CA HIS A 309 -13.66 -1.09 -1.35
C HIS A 309 -13.20 -0.44 -2.65
N ALA A 310 -14.13 0.15 -3.38
CA ALA A 310 -13.88 0.91 -4.59
C ALA A 310 -14.67 2.21 -4.60
N VAL A 311 -14.17 3.16 -5.40
CA VAL A 311 -14.69 4.53 -5.49
C VAL A 311 -14.78 4.93 -6.95
N ALA A 312 -15.86 5.62 -7.32
CA ALA A 312 -16.05 6.22 -8.63
C ALA A 312 -16.38 7.70 -8.51
N LEU A 313 -15.96 8.46 -9.52
CA LEU A 313 -16.29 9.87 -9.72
C LEU A 313 -16.96 10.00 -11.09
N ASP A 314 -18.16 10.59 -11.13
CA ASP A 314 -18.86 10.87 -12.38
C ASP A 314 -18.56 12.26 -12.96
N SER A 315 -19.04 12.51 -14.18
CA SER A 315 -18.82 13.78 -14.89
C SER A 315 -19.54 14.99 -14.28
N ASN A 316 -20.46 14.78 -13.33
CA ASN A 316 -21.08 15.84 -12.55
C ASN A 316 -20.33 16.14 -11.24
N GLY A 317 -19.23 15.43 -10.98
CA GLY A 317 -18.45 15.55 -9.75
C GLY A 317 -19.06 14.81 -8.56
N LEU A 318 -20.00 13.89 -8.79
CA LEU A 318 -20.58 13.07 -7.73
C LEU A 318 -19.71 11.84 -7.45
N VAL A 319 -19.60 11.49 -6.18
CA VAL A 319 -18.78 10.38 -5.70
C VAL A 319 -19.65 9.20 -5.31
N TYR A 320 -19.24 8.00 -5.73
CA TYR A 320 -19.90 6.74 -5.40
C TYR A 320 -18.92 5.77 -4.76
N THR A 321 -19.35 5.07 -3.74
CA THR A 321 -18.52 4.13 -2.95
C THR A 321 -19.21 2.78 -2.83
N TRP A 322 -18.44 1.69 -2.91
CA TRP A 322 -18.94 0.34 -2.66
C TRP A 322 -17.87 -0.62 -2.16
N GLY A 323 -18.30 -1.76 -1.63
CA GLY A 323 -17.46 -2.79 -1.03
C GLY A 323 -17.72 -2.94 0.46
N LYS A 324 -16.66 -3.22 1.24
CA LYS A 324 -16.72 -3.32 2.71
C LYS A 324 -16.89 -1.95 3.37
N GLY A 325 -17.84 -1.85 4.29
CA GLY A 325 -18.13 -0.64 5.06
C GLY A 325 -17.21 -0.43 6.28
N TYR A 326 -16.43 -1.44 6.65
CA TYR A 326 -15.61 -1.45 7.87
C TYR A 326 -14.69 -0.23 8.01
N CYS A 327 -14.53 0.29 9.23
CA CYS A 327 -13.86 1.55 9.55
C CYS A 327 -14.45 2.79 8.87
N GLY A 328 -15.64 2.70 8.25
CA GLY A 328 -16.25 3.82 7.54
C GLY A 328 -15.61 4.15 6.20
N ALA A 329 -14.89 3.20 5.58
CA ALA A 329 -14.17 3.42 4.31
C ALA A 329 -15.06 3.92 3.15
N LEU A 330 -16.38 3.75 3.29
CA LEU A 330 -17.39 4.18 2.31
C LEU A 330 -18.02 5.56 2.62
N GLY A 331 -17.85 6.11 3.83
CA GLY A 331 -18.26 7.50 4.11
C GLY A 331 -19.77 7.75 4.32
N HIS A 332 -20.61 6.71 4.37
CA HIS A 332 -22.05 6.87 4.53
C HIS A 332 -22.51 7.16 5.98
N GLY A 333 -21.59 7.22 6.94
CA GLY A 333 -21.88 7.45 8.35
C GLY A 333 -22.16 6.18 9.16
N ASP A 334 -21.94 5.03 8.55
CA ASP A 334 -22.06 3.70 9.14
C ASP A 334 -20.91 2.80 8.65
N GLU A 335 -20.94 1.53 9.05
CA GLU A 335 -19.98 0.50 8.59
C GLU A 335 -20.66 -0.58 7.76
N ILE A 336 -21.77 -0.24 7.10
CA ILE A 336 -22.58 -1.18 6.33
C ILE A 336 -21.94 -1.37 4.95
N ASP A 337 -21.68 -2.63 4.60
CA ASP A 337 -21.21 -3.02 3.28
C ASP A 337 -22.20 -2.57 2.19
N LYS A 338 -21.68 -2.04 1.09
CA LYS A 338 -22.48 -1.69 -0.09
C LYS A 338 -22.08 -2.64 -1.22
N THR A 339 -22.98 -3.55 -1.57
CA THR A 339 -22.68 -4.61 -2.56
C THR A 339 -22.71 -4.10 -4.00
N THR A 340 -23.26 -2.90 -4.20
CA THR A 340 -23.32 -2.14 -5.45
C THR A 340 -22.96 -0.68 -5.17
N PRO A 341 -22.56 0.12 -6.17
CA PRO A 341 -22.28 1.55 -5.99
C PRO A 341 -23.40 2.29 -5.25
N GLU A 342 -23.02 3.15 -4.31
CA GLU A 342 -23.95 4.04 -3.60
C GLU A 342 -23.42 5.48 -3.63
N LEU A 343 -24.32 6.44 -3.87
CA LEU A 343 -23.99 7.86 -3.89
C LEU A 343 -23.59 8.34 -2.49
N LEU A 344 -22.46 9.04 -2.40
CA LEU A 344 -22.00 9.70 -1.19
C LEU A 344 -22.73 11.05 -1.00
N THR A 345 -23.96 10.98 -0.51
CA THR A 345 -24.88 12.14 -0.36
C THR A 345 -24.35 13.26 0.54
N SER A 346 -23.38 12.98 1.42
CA SER A 346 -22.75 13.99 2.25
C SER A 346 -21.88 15.00 1.46
N LEU A 347 -21.54 14.68 0.21
CA LEU A 347 -20.74 15.54 -0.69
C LEU A 347 -21.44 15.83 -2.02
N ASP A 348 -22.73 15.50 -2.20
CA ASP A 348 -23.44 15.65 -3.48
C ASP A 348 -23.68 17.11 -3.93
N THR A 349 -23.50 18.05 -3.00
CA THR A 349 -23.55 19.51 -3.23
C THR A 349 -22.19 20.12 -3.57
N HIS A 350 -21.12 19.30 -3.60
CA HIS A 350 -19.75 19.74 -3.85
C HIS A 350 -19.22 19.14 -5.15
N LEU A 351 -18.36 19.87 -5.85
CA LEU A 351 -17.77 19.39 -7.10
C LEU A 351 -16.46 18.65 -6.81
N ALA A 352 -16.52 17.31 -6.73
CA ALA A 352 -15.30 16.51 -6.61
C ALA A 352 -14.52 16.47 -7.93
N VAL A 353 -13.19 16.58 -7.85
CA VAL A 353 -12.28 16.54 -9.00
C VAL A 353 -11.31 15.37 -8.94
N GLN A 354 -11.07 14.79 -7.77
CA GLN A 354 -10.26 13.59 -7.63
C GLN A 354 -10.80 12.71 -6.50
N VAL A 355 -10.76 11.39 -6.72
CA VAL A 355 -10.96 10.37 -5.69
C VAL A 355 -9.70 9.52 -5.59
N CYS A 356 -9.31 9.16 -4.38
CA CYS A 356 -8.20 8.26 -4.13
C CYS A 356 -8.54 7.32 -2.97
N ALA A 357 -8.31 6.03 -3.16
CA ALA A 357 -8.58 5.00 -2.18
C ALA A 357 -7.38 4.06 -2.09
N SER A 358 -7.06 3.64 -0.87
CA SER A 358 -6.06 2.61 -0.59
C SER A 358 -6.31 2.06 0.80
N LYS A 359 -6.05 0.77 1.01
CA LYS A 359 -6.39 0.08 2.26
C LYS A 359 -7.88 0.29 2.60
N ARG A 360 -8.17 0.96 3.73
CA ARG A 360 -9.51 1.34 4.21
C ARG A 360 -9.66 2.86 4.31
N LYS A 361 -8.96 3.60 3.44
CA LYS A 361 -8.95 5.06 3.41
C LYS A 361 -9.52 5.54 2.08
N THR A 362 -10.29 6.61 2.15
CA THR A 362 -10.78 7.31 0.97
C THR A 362 -10.56 8.80 1.13
N PHE A 363 -10.03 9.42 0.09
CA PHE A 363 -9.91 10.85 -0.07
C PHE A 363 -10.76 11.34 -1.23
N VAL A 364 -11.38 12.50 -1.04
CA VAL A 364 -12.11 13.24 -2.06
C VAL A 364 -11.54 14.65 -2.09
N LEU A 365 -10.93 15.02 -3.23
CA LEU A 365 -10.47 16.37 -3.50
C LEU A 365 -11.57 17.13 -4.26
N LEU A 366 -11.92 18.31 -3.76
CA LEU A 366 -12.87 19.21 -4.39
C LEU A 366 -12.19 20.22 -5.31
N ASP A 367 -12.95 20.83 -6.21
CA ASP A 367 -12.49 21.85 -7.17
C ASP A 367 -11.90 23.10 -6.51
N ASN A 368 -12.39 23.44 -5.33
CA ASN A 368 -11.88 24.56 -4.52
C ASN A 368 -10.55 24.25 -3.79
N GLY A 369 -10.01 23.04 -3.94
CA GLY A 369 -8.77 22.59 -3.31
C GLY A 369 -8.95 22.01 -1.90
N CYS A 370 -10.18 21.93 -1.37
CA CYS A 370 -10.45 21.28 -0.09
C CYS A 370 -10.33 19.76 -0.21
N LEU A 371 -9.65 19.14 0.76
CA LEU A 371 -9.47 17.70 0.85
C LEU A 371 -10.32 17.11 1.98
N TYR A 372 -11.16 16.14 1.63
CA TYR A 372 -11.95 15.35 2.58
C TYR A 372 -11.36 13.96 2.71
N GLY A 373 -11.28 13.45 3.93
CA GLY A 373 -10.83 12.09 4.24
C GLY A 373 -11.86 11.35 5.09
N PHE A 374 -11.97 10.04 4.86
CA PHE A 374 -12.78 9.13 5.68
C PHE A 374 -12.24 7.70 5.62
N GLY A 375 -12.68 6.88 6.57
CA GLY A 375 -12.18 5.52 6.76
C GLY A 375 -11.29 5.38 7.99
N TRP A 376 -10.31 4.50 7.89
CA TRP A 376 -9.43 4.11 8.99
C TRP A 376 -8.38 5.18 9.32
N THR A 377 -8.28 5.60 10.59
CA THR A 377 -7.41 6.73 11.02
C THR A 377 -6.08 6.30 11.64
N SER A 378 -5.83 5.00 11.83
CA SER A 378 -4.59 4.53 12.47
C SER A 378 -3.35 4.97 11.69
N PHE A 379 -2.24 5.05 12.41
CA PHE A 379 -0.96 5.61 11.93
C PHE A 379 -1.02 7.08 11.50
N GLY A 380 -2.13 7.80 11.73
CA GLY A 380 -2.28 9.19 11.27
C GLY A 380 -2.48 9.32 9.76
N SER A 381 -2.80 8.21 9.10
CA SER A 381 -2.81 8.08 7.65
C SER A 381 -3.93 8.86 6.94
N LEU A 382 -4.87 9.42 7.70
CA LEU A 382 -5.89 10.37 7.26
C LEU A 382 -5.56 11.85 7.59
N GLY A 383 -4.46 12.13 8.30
CA GLY A 383 -3.97 13.49 8.53
C GLY A 383 -4.77 14.31 9.55
N PHE A 384 -5.58 13.65 10.39
CA PHE A 384 -6.33 14.31 11.46
C PHE A 384 -5.49 14.40 12.75
N PRO A 385 -5.40 15.58 13.39
CA PRO A 385 -4.53 15.85 14.54
C PRO A 385 -4.88 15.08 15.81
N ASP A 386 -6.10 14.54 15.92
CA ASP A 386 -6.64 14.05 17.18
C ASP A 386 -6.55 12.53 17.32
N ARG A 387 -5.57 12.07 18.11
CA ARG A 387 -5.56 10.70 18.63
C ARG A 387 -6.52 10.65 19.82
N GLY A 388 -7.61 9.89 19.71
CA GLY A 388 -8.20 9.31 20.92
C GLY A 388 -9.72 9.24 21.04
N VAL A 389 -10.52 9.72 20.08
CA VAL A 389 -11.99 9.58 20.18
C VAL A 389 -12.53 8.44 19.29
N SER A 390 -11.88 8.16 18.15
CA SER A 390 -12.32 7.12 17.21
C SER A 390 -11.19 6.71 16.26
N GLU A 391 -10.94 5.40 16.09
CA GLU A 391 -10.02 4.84 15.09
C GLU A 391 -10.57 4.88 13.65
N LYS A 392 -11.69 5.59 13.45
CA LYS A 392 -12.46 5.63 12.21
C LYS A 392 -13.16 6.97 12.03
N VAL A 393 -13.24 7.41 10.78
CA VAL A 393 -14.01 8.56 10.32
C VAL A 393 -15.11 8.04 9.41
N LEU A 394 -16.35 7.99 9.92
CA LEU A 394 -17.46 7.34 9.22
C LEU A 394 -18.11 8.19 8.13
N LYS A 395 -17.90 9.51 8.15
CA LYS A 395 -18.39 10.46 7.15
C LYS A 395 -17.24 11.31 6.64
N PRO A 396 -17.26 11.75 5.37
CA PRO A 396 -16.27 12.67 4.84
C PRO A 396 -16.06 13.84 5.79
N SER A 397 -14.83 14.00 6.24
CA SER A 397 -14.41 15.06 7.14
C SER A 397 -13.30 15.87 6.47
N MET A 398 -13.41 17.19 6.51
CA MET A 398 -12.43 18.08 5.90
C MET A 398 -11.13 18.06 6.70
N LEU A 399 -9.99 17.96 6.01
CA LEU A 399 -8.66 18.12 6.61
C LEU A 399 -8.35 19.61 6.79
N TYR A 400 -8.84 20.19 7.88
CA TYR A 400 -8.66 21.63 8.17
C TYR A 400 -7.19 22.07 8.26
N SER A 401 -6.28 21.15 8.60
CA SER A 401 -4.82 21.40 8.63
C SER A 401 -4.23 21.78 7.27
N LEU A 402 -4.93 21.48 6.17
CA LEU A 402 -4.53 21.82 4.81
C LEU A 402 -5.37 22.95 4.19
N ASN A 403 -6.31 23.54 4.93
CA ASN A 403 -7.29 24.47 4.37
C ASN A 403 -6.70 25.82 3.95
N ASP A 404 -5.52 26.18 4.48
CA ASP A 404 -4.77 27.36 4.05
C ASP A 404 -4.04 27.14 2.70
N HIS A 405 -4.08 25.92 2.17
CA HIS A 405 -3.47 25.52 0.91
C HIS A 405 -4.52 25.04 -0.09
N HIS A 406 -4.30 25.36 -1.37
CA HIS A 406 -5.13 24.80 -2.44
C HIS A 406 -4.49 23.49 -2.93
N ILE A 407 -5.06 22.36 -2.51
CA ILE A 407 -4.56 21.03 -2.89
C ILE A 407 -4.89 20.77 -4.36
N SER A 408 -3.88 20.31 -5.12
CA SER A 408 -4.00 20.02 -6.56
C SER A 408 -4.03 18.52 -6.86
N GLN A 409 -3.42 17.70 -6.00
CA GLN A 409 -3.46 16.24 -6.14
C GLN A 409 -3.24 15.54 -4.80
N VAL A 410 -3.88 14.38 -4.64
CA VAL A 410 -3.71 13.45 -3.50
C VAL A 410 -3.31 12.05 -4.00
N SER A 411 -2.46 11.37 -3.23
CA SER A 411 -2.13 9.95 -3.40
C SER A 411 -2.06 9.28 -2.03
N THR A 412 -2.45 8.02 -1.94
CA THR A 412 -2.37 7.26 -0.69
C THR A 412 -1.73 5.89 -0.90
N GLY A 413 -0.73 5.59 -0.07
CA GLY A 413 -0.23 4.23 0.14
C GLY A 413 -1.04 3.49 1.21
N LEU A 414 -0.57 2.31 1.62
CA LEU A 414 -1.27 1.47 2.60
C LEU A 414 -1.47 2.17 3.95
N TYR A 415 -0.43 2.84 4.44
CA TYR A 415 -0.40 3.44 5.78
C TYR A 415 0.03 4.91 5.79
N HIS A 416 0.27 5.49 4.61
CA HIS A 416 0.65 6.89 4.46
C HIS A 416 -0.09 7.54 3.31
N SER A 417 -0.06 8.86 3.25
CA SER A 417 -0.71 9.69 2.26
C SER A 417 0.19 10.87 1.92
N VAL A 418 0.18 11.28 0.66
CA VAL A 418 0.93 12.42 0.15
C VAL A 418 -0.02 13.32 -0.63
N VAL A 419 0.08 14.62 -0.41
CA VAL A 419 -0.67 15.64 -1.14
C VAL A 419 0.28 16.67 -1.71
N VAL A 420 -0.10 17.28 -2.82
CA VAL A 420 0.63 18.39 -3.43
C VAL A 420 -0.30 19.57 -3.61
N THR A 421 0.20 20.78 -3.34
CA THR A 421 -0.54 22.03 -3.54
C THR A 421 -0.45 22.50 -5.00
N ASN A 422 -1.24 23.48 -5.40
CA ASN A 422 -1.08 24.15 -6.69
C ASN A 422 0.24 24.96 -6.80
N GLN A 423 0.94 25.18 -5.69
CA GLN A 423 2.26 25.81 -5.64
C GLN A 423 3.41 24.79 -5.73
N GLY A 424 3.10 23.49 -5.82
CA GLY A 424 4.10 22.42 -5.89
C GLY A 424 4.67 21.99 -4.55
N ILE A 425 4.11 22.48 -3.43
CA ILE A 425 4.53 22.08 -2.08
C ILE A 425 3.94 20.70 -1.77
N LEU A 426 4.77 19.78 -1.29
CA LEU A 426 4.38 18.42 -0.93
C LEU A 426 4.15 18.31 0.58
N TYR A 427 3.07 17.64 0.99
CA TYR A 427 2.86 17.26 2.38
C TYR A 427 2.66 15.74 2.51
N GLY A 428 3.30 15.15 3.51
CA GLY A 428 3.21 13.75 3.87
C GLY A 428 2.56 13.56 5.24
N PHE A 429 1.76 12.51 5.40
CA PHE A 429 1.21 12.10 6.69
C PHE A 429 0.90 10.61 6.73
N GLY A 430 0.91 10.03 7.92
CA GLY A 430 0.76 8.61 8.16
C GLY A 430 2.02 7.93 8.70
N ASP A 431 2.10 6.61 8.52
CA ASP A 431 3.27 5.81 8.85
C ASP A 431 4.52 6.34 8.13
N ASN A 432 5.63 6.40 8.85
CA ASN A 432 6.97 6.72 8.32
C ASN A 432 8.04 5.71 8.77
N GLU A 433 7.65 4.51 9.23
CA GLU A 433 8.61 3.51 9.72
C GLU A 433 9.57 2.95 8.64
N ARG A 434 9.36 3.27 7.37
CA ARG A 434 10.25 2.95 6.23
C ARG A 434 10.74 4.20 5.49
N ALA A 435 10.73 5.36 6.15
CA ALA A 435 11.08 6.65 5.54
C ALA A 435 10.23 7.00 4.30
N GLN A 436 9.04 6.43 4.16
CA GLN A 436 8.16 6.66 3.00
C GLN A 436 7.65 8.11 2.87
N LEU A 437 7.73 8.90 3.94
CA LEU A 437 7.44 10.33 3.94
C LEU A 437 8.72 11.18 3.85
N GLY A 438 9.90 10.56 3.94
CA GLY A 438 11.21 11.22 3.86
C GLY A 438 11.47 12.25 4.97
N HIS A 439 10.81 12.11 6.12
CA HIS A 439 11.13 12.88 7.32
C HIS A 439 12.19 12.16 8.17
N ASP A 440 13.05 12.92 8.83
CA ASP A 440 14.15 12.42 9.69
C ASP A 440 13.68 11.59 10.90
N GLU A 441 12.43 11.80 11.34
CA GLU A 441 11.82 11.01 12.41
C GLU A 441 11.05 9.82 11.83
N LEU A 442 11.49 8.60 12.16
CA LEU A 442 10.82 7.32 11.85
C LEU A 442 9.53 7.11 12.68
N ARG A 443 8.75 8.16 12.93
CA ARG A 443 7.51 8.16 13.70
C ARG A 443 6.33 8.48 12.79
N ASP A 444 5.14 8.02 13.19
CA ASP A 444 3.89 8.39 12.54
C ASP A 444 3.74 9.92 12.47
N CYS A 445 3.58 10.45 11.28
CA CYS A 445 3.27 11.85 11.04
C CYS A 445 1.75 12.02 11.08
N LEU A 446 1.22 12.35 12.26
CA LEU A 446 -0.23 12.44 12.48
C LEU A 446 -0.89 13.59 11.70
N ASN A 447 -0.13 14.66 11.52
CA ASN A 447 -0.52 15.82 10.74
C ASN A 447 0.23 15.82 9.42
N PRO A 448 -0.32 16.46 8.38
CA PRO A 448 0.43 16.80 7.18
C PRO A 448 1.69 17.59 7.53
N ILE A 449 2.86 17.07 7.15
CA ILE A 449 4.16 17.72 7.33
C ILE A 449 4.75 17.92 5.94
N GLU A 450 5.36 19.09 5.72
CA GLU A 450 5.99 19.42 4.45
C GLU A 450 7.16 18.46 4.15
N ILE A 451 7.14 17.87 2.96
CA ILE A 451 8.22 17.04 2.45
C ILE A 451 9.22 17.96 1.74
N LEU A 452 10.41 18.10 2.33
CA LEU A 452 11.50 18.84 1.74
C LEU A 452 12.21 17.97 0.69
N VAL A 453 12.19 18.42 -0.56
CA VAL A 453 12.94 17.79 -1.65
C VAL A 453 14.17 18.66 -1.88
N GLU A 454 15.36 18.10 -1.67
CA GLU A 454 16.60 18.80 -2.03
C GLU A 454 16.62 18.99 -3.54
N GLU A 455 16.55 20.24 -4.00
CA GLU A 455 16.86 20.60 -5.37
C GLU A 455 18.36 20.37 -5.59
N GLY A 456 18.72 19.14 -5.99
CA GLY A 456 20.04 18.87 -6.52
C GLY A 456 20.34 19.88 -7.63
N SER A 457 21.44 20.61 -7.47
CA SER A 457 21.97 21.61 -8.41
C SER A 457 21.62 21.26 -9.86
N GLU A 458 20.98 22.19 -10.57
CA GLU A 458 20.69 22.11 -12.01
C GLU A 458 21.90 21.52 -12.76
N VAL A 459 21.86 20.22 -13.03
CA VAL A 459 22.69 19.62 -14.06
C VAL A 459 21.86 19.73 -15.32
N ASP A 460 22.31 20.59 -16.23
CA ASP A 460 21.70 20.95 -17.50
C ASP A 460 20.77 19.85 -18.06
N VAL A 461 19.49 20.20 -18.13
CA VAL A 461 18.45 19.36 -18.72
C VAL A 461 18.58 19.45 -20.24
N CYS A 462 19.13 18.41 -20.86
CA CYS A 462 19.04 18.17 -22.30
C CYS A 462 17.74 17.43 -22.66
#